data_AF-A0A520GEX1-F1
#
_entry.id   AF-A0A520GEX1-F1
#
_cell.length_a   1.000
_cell.length_b   1.000
_cell.length_c   1.000
_cell.angle_alpha   90.00
_cell.angle_beta   90.00
_cell.angle_gamma   90.00
#
_symmetry.space_group_name_H-M   'P 1'
#
loop_
_entity.id
_entity.type
_entity.pdbx_description
1 polymer ?
#
loop_
_entity_poly.entity_id
_entity_poly.type
_entity_poly.pdbx_seq_one_letter_code
_entity_poly.pdbx_strand_id
1 'polypeptide(L)'
;MNQSDSQQGPGRAMTQAPSKRVHPGAVVLAACILAGVVGSARAESRGELLYSTHCIACHTAQVHWREKKLATDWNSLKLQVRRWQAVAALGWSEEDVVDVTRHLNERFYGFKPGSNSLGVLMPAVGDGRDRFGSK
;
A
#
# COMPACT_ATOMS: atom_id res chain seq x y z
N MET A 1 1.26 19.53 -4.35
CA MET A 1 1.92 18.90 -5.51
C MET A 1 1.23 17.58 -5.80
N ASN A 2 0.21 17.62 -6.64
CA ASN A 2 -0.58 16.48 -7.10
C ASN A 2 -0.18 16.22 -8.55
N GLN A 3 0.26 15.02 -8.91
CA GLN A 3 0.58 14.71 -10.31
C GLN A 3 -0.71 14.32 -11.04
N SER A 4 -1.35 15.34 -11.61
CA SER A 4 -2.35 15.23 -12.66
C SER A 4 -1.78 15.91 -13.92
N ASP A 5 -1.23 15.12 -14.83
CA ASP A 5 -0.93 15.53 -16.21
C ASP A 5 -1.78 14.62 -17.11
N SER A 6 -2.93 15.06 -17.64
CA SER A 6 -3.12 16.07 -18.69
C SER A 6 -2.38 15.73 -19.98
N GLN A 7 -2.99 14.87 -20.80
CA GLN A 7 -2.76 14.86 -22.25
C GLN A 7 -4.12 14.97 -22.95
N GLN A 8 -4.49 16.22 -23.20
CA GLN A 8 -5.68 16.65 -23.94
C GLN A 8 -5.23 16.97 -25.37
N GLY A 9 -5.80 16.26 -26.34
CA GLY A 9 -5.46 16.41 -27.77
C GLY A 9 -5.93 17.74 -28.37
N PRO A 10 -5.30 18.22 -29.45
CA PRO A 10 -5.69 19.47 -30.10
C PRO A 10 -6.98 19.31 -30.92
N GLY A 11 -7.89 20.26 -30.70
CA GLY A 11 -9.18 20.36 -31.38
C GLY A 11 -9.07 20.70 -32.86
N ARG A 12 -10.11 20.34 -33.62
CA ARG A 12 -10.38 20.85 -34.96
C ARG A 12 -11.79 21.44 -35.02
N ALA A 13 -11.78 22.74 -35.29
CA ALA A 13 -12.73 23.59 -35.99
C ALA A 13 -14.19 23.12 -36.12
N MET A 14 -15.06 23.93 -35.55
CA MET A 14 -16.47 24.06 -35.88
C MET A 14 -16.63 24.67 -37.28
N THR A 15 -17.42 24.03 -38.14
CA THR A 15 -18.09 24.67 -39.28
C THR A 15 -19.58 24.29 -39.23
N GLN A 16 -20.42 25.31 -39.21
CA GLN A 16 -21.87 25.25 -39.08
C GLN A 16 -22.55 25.38 -40.45
N ALA A 17 -23.68 24.69 -40.65
CA ALA A 17 -24.63 24.92 -41.75
C ALA A 17 -26.05 24.44 -41.36
N PRO A 18 -27.12 24.91 -42.05
CA PRO A 18 -28.36 25.32 -41.40
C PRO A 18 -29.47 24.26 -41.26
N SER A 19 -30.47 24.67 -40.47
CA SER A 19 -31.57 23.92 -39.87
C SER A 19 -32.67 23.39 -40.81
N LYS A 20 -33.42 22.46 -40.20
CA LYS A 20 -34.83 22.06 -40.40
C LYS A 20 -35.10 20.94 -41.41
N ARG A 21 -35.38 19.75 -40.88
CA ARG A 21 -36.40 18.85 -41.45
C ARG A 21 -37.13 18.12 -40.33
N VAL A 22 -38.36 18.53 -40.08
CA VAL A 22 -39.33 17.85 -39.22
C VAL A 22 -39.67 16.51 -39.89
N HIS A 23 -39.52 15.40 -39.16
CA HIS A 23 -40.05 14.10 -39.56
C HIS A 23 -41.02 13.61 -38.48
N PRO A 24 -42.31 13.44 -38.80
CA PRO A 24 -43.24 12.76 -37.92
C PRO A 24 -43.06 11.25 -38.07
N GLY A 25 -42.99 10.54 -36.94
CA GLY A 25 -43.17 9.09 -36.92
C GLY A 25 -41.88 8.28 -37.01
N ALA A 26 -41.37 7.88 -35.85
CA ALA A 26 -40.95 6.51 -35.59
C ALA A 26 -40.71 6.41 -34.08
N VAL A 27 -41.71 5.88 -33.37
CA VAL A 27 -41.53 5.39 -32.00
C VAL A 27 -40.53 4.24 -32.07
N VAL A 28 -39.26 4.51 -31.78
CA VAL A 28 -38.28 3.48 -31.47
C VAL A 28 -38.12 3.53 -29.96
N LEU A 29 -38.72 2.54 -29.30
CA LEU A 29 -38.56 2.29 -27.88
C LEU A 29 -37.08 1.96 -27.62
N ALA A 30 -36.26 2.97 -27.39
CA ALA A 30 -34.89 2.80 -26.93
C ALA A 30 -34.94 2.39 -25.46
N ALA A 31 -35.07 1.08 -25.22
CA ALA A 31 -34.83 0.50 -23.91
C ALA A 31 -33.34 0.69 -23.58
N CYS A 32 -33.02 1.77 -22.88
CA CYS A 32 -31.71 1.98 -22.29
C CYS A 32 -31.46 0.87 -21.26
N ILE A 33 -30.72 -0.16 -21.66
CA ILE A 33 -30.16 -1.14 -20.73
C ILE A 33 -29.18 -0.37 -19.85
N LEU A 34 -29.64 0.01 -18.64
CA LEU A 34 -28.77 0.42 -17.55
C LEU A 34 -28.04 -0.84 -17.07
N ALA A 35 -27.05 -1.28 -17.84
CA ALA A 35 -26.04 -2.20 -17.36
C ALA A 35 -25.23 -1.42 -16.32
N GLY A 36 -25.63 -1.56 -15.06
CA GLY A 36 -24.87 -1.02 -13.94
C GLY A 36 -23.45 -1.56 -14.04
N VAL A 37 -22.51 -0.67 -14.34
CA VAL A 37 -21.09 -0.95 -14.12
C VAL A 37 -20.95 -1.08 -12.61
N VAL A 38 -21.02 -2.31 -12.11
CA VAL A 38 -20.57 -2.64 -10.75
C VAL A 38 -19.05 -2.56 -10.82
N GLY A 39 -18.53 -1.34 -10.83
CA GLY A 39 -17.11 -1.11 -10.63
C GLY A 39 -16.81 -1.59 -9.22
N SER A 40 -16.20 -2.76 -9.09
CA SER A 40 -15.57 -3.17 -7.84
C SER A 40 -14.42 -2.20 -7.57
N ALA A 41 -14.73 -1.03 -7.01
CA ALA A 41 -13.79 -0.30 -6.20
C ALA A 41 -13.43 -1.27 -5.07
N ARG A 42 -12.33 -2.02 -5.22
CA ARG A 42 -11.77 -2.80 -4.12
C ARG A 42 -11.59 -1.80 -2.99
N ALA A 43 -12.28 -2.02 -1.88
CA ALA A 43 -12.12 -1.19 -0.70
C ALA A 43 -10.63 -1.12 -0.37
N GLU A 44 -10.10 0.09 -0.30
CA GLU A 44 -8.70 0.31 0.05
C GLU A 44 -8.44 -0.34 1.41
N SER A 45 -7.38 -1.15 1.50
CA SER A 45 -7.03 -1.75 2.77
C SER A 45 -6.67 -0.65 3.76
N ARG A 46 -6.93 -0.87 5.05
CA ARG A 46 -6.57 0.10 6.10
C ARG A 46 -5.10 0.53 6.03
N GLY A 47 -4.20 -0.41 5.74
CA GLY A 47 -2.77 -0.12 5.58
C GLY A 47 -2.44 0.72 4.34
N GLU A 48 -3.17 0.55 3.25
CA GLU A 48 -3.00 1.36 2.04
C GLU A 48 -3.47 2.79 2.27
N LEU A 49 -4.61 2.98 2.93
CA LEU A 49 -5.12 4.31 3.30
C LEU A 49 -4.13 5.07 4.19
N LEU A 50 -3.61 4.41 5.23
CA LEU A 50 -2.65 5.02 6.15
C LEU A 50 -1.32 5.34 5.44
N TYR A 51 -0.88 4.48 4.52
CA TYR A 51 0.33 4.73 3.72
C TYR A 51 0.16 5.94 2.79
N SER A 52 -0.93 5.99 2.02
CA SER A 52 -1.18 7.01 1.00
C SER A 52 -1.38 8.41 1.60
N THR A 53 -1.83 8.49 2.85
CA THR A 53 -2.09 9.75 3.55
C THR A 53 -0.91 10.25 4.37
N HIS A 54 -0.12 9.35 4.98
CA HIS A 54 0.89 9.75 5.97
C HIS A 54 2.33 9.47 5.53
N CYS A 55 2.61 8.32 4.92
CA CYS A 55 4.00 7.94 4.62
C CYS A 55 4.60 8.76 3.48
N ILE A 56 3.79 9.15 2.49
CA ILE A 56 4.27 9.93 1.34
C ILE A 56 4.26 11.45 1.56
N ALA A 57 3.89 11.91 2.76
CA ALA A 57 3.86 13.34 3.09
C ALA A 57 5.27 13.92 3.26
N CYS A 58 6.23 13.11 3.74
CA CYS A 58 7.60 13.56 4.03
C CYS A 58 8.65 13.00 3.06
N HIS A 59 8.37 11.89 2.38
CA HIS A 59 9.29 11.27 1.42
C HIS A 59 8.53 10.58 0.28
N THR A 60 9.20 10.33 -0.84
CA THR A 60 8.60 9.56 -1.93
C THR A 60 8.67 8.05 -1.67
N ALA A 61 7.99 7.25 -2.49
CA ALA A 61 8.05 5.79 -2.40
C ALA A 61 9.47 5.22 -2.62
N GLN A 62 10.41 6.00 -3.18
CA GLN A 62 11.79 5.55 -3.46
C GLN A 62 12.52 4.99 -2.24
N VAL A 63 12.13 5.40 -1.03
CA VAL A 63 12.69 4.87 0.21
C VAL A 63 12.55 3.35 0.34
N HIS A 64 11.60 2.73 -0.38
CA HIS A 64 11.34 1.30 -0.33
C HIS A 64 12.27 0.45 -1.21
N TRP A 65 12.92 1.03 -2.24
CA TRP A 65 13.77 0.28 -3.18
C TRP A 65 15.19 0.83 -3.38
N ARG A 66 15.51 2.03 -2.87
CA ARG A 66 16.88 2.57 -2.95
C ARG A 66 17.91 1.64 -2.31
N GLU A 67 19.17 1.71 -2.76
CA GLU A 67 20.28 0.82 -2.36
C GLU A 67 20.45 0.66 -0.85
N LYS A 68 20.21 1.73 -0.07
CA LYS A 68 20.38 1.77 1.39
C LYS A 68 19.05 1.66 2.15
N LYS A 69 18.14 0.77 1.73
CA LYS A 69 16.92 0.46 2.48
C LYS A 69 17.27 -0.32 3.77
N LEU A 70 16.59 0.00 4.87
CA LEU A 70 16.95 -0.53 6.21
C LEU A 70 16.23 -1.84 6.56
N ALA A 71 15.08 -2.12 5.93
CA ALA A 71 14.32 -3.33 6.19
C ALA A 71 14.88 -4.51 5.38
N THR A 72 15.21 -5.59 6.08
CA THR A 72 15.78 -6.84 5.53
C THR A 72 14.84 -8.03 5.68
N ASP A 73 13.79 -7.89 6.49
CA ASP A 73 12.79 -8.90 6.79
C ASP A 73 11.50 -8.24 7.32
N TRP A 74 10.48 -9.06 7.59
CA TRP A 74 9.19 -8.61 8.09
C TRP A 74 9.29 -7.82 9.41
N ASN A 75 10.15 -8.28 10.33
CA ASN A 75 10.26 -7.68 11.67
C ASN A 75 10.93 -6.31 11.60
N SER A 76 12.03 -6.21 10.85
CA SER A 76 12.71 -4.94 10.59
C SER A 76 11.82 -3.97 9.83
N LEU A 77 10.99 -4.43 8.87
CA LEU A 77 9.98 -3.58 8.22
C LEU A 77 8.97 -3.03 9.23
N LYS A 78 8.40 -3.89 10.07
CA LYS A 78 7.47 -3.48 11.13
C LYS A 78 8.09 -2.46 12.09
N LEU A 79 9.35 -2.68 12.46
CA LEU A 79 10.12 -1.75 13.31
C LEU A 79 10.31 -0.38 12.64
N GLN A 80 10.59 -0.33 11.33
CA GLN A 80 10.66 0.93 10.60
C GLN A 80 9.29 1.65 10.60
N VAL A 81 8.19 0.93 10.35
CA VAL A 81 6.84 1.52 10.40
C VAL A 81 6.54 2.09 11.79
N ARG A 82 6.78 1.33 12.86
CA ARG A 82 6.61 1.79 14.25
C ARG A 82 7.45 3.04 14.56
N ARG A 83 8.71 3.06 14.12
CA ARG A 83 9.61 4.19 14.32
C ARG A 83 9.08 5.44 13.61
N TRP A 84 8.74 5.34 12.33
CA TRP A 84 8.36 6.50 11.53
C TRP A 84 6.98 7.06 11.91
N GLN A 85 6.01 6.22 12.29
CA GLN A 85 4.75 6.72 12.82
C GLN A 85 4.94 7.47 14.15
N ALA A 86 5.91 7.07 14.97
CA ALA A 86 6.24 7.77 16.23
C ALA A 86 6.92 9.12 15.95
N VAL A 87 7.84 9.17 14.97
CA VAL A 87 8.47 10.43 14.52
C VAL A 87 7.42 11.40 13.99
N ALA A 88 6.40 10.90 13.28
CA ALA A 88 5.28 11.69 12.78
C ALA A 88 4.16 11.91 13.82
N ALA A 89 4.33 11.43 15.07
CA ALA A 89 3.37 11.55 16.17
C ALA A 89 1.93 11.11 15.82
N LEU A 90 1.78 10.04 15.02
CA LEU A 90 0.48 9.64 14.49
C LEU A 90 -0.41 8.87 15.47
N GLY A 91 0.17 8.34 16.56
CA GLY A 91 -0.57 7.62 17.61
C GLY A 91 -1.24 6.33 17.11
N TRP A 92 -0.66 5.68 16.10
CA TRP A 92 -1.21 4.46 15.52
C TRP A 92 -1.23 3.30 16.51
N SER A 93 -2.29 2.49 16.43
CA SER A 93 -2.37 1.24 17.17
C SER A 93 -1.37 0.21 16.61
N GLU A 94 -1.16 -0.88 17.35
CA GLU A 94 -0.34 -1.98 16.83
C GLU A 94 -0.97 -2.68 15.62
N GLU A 95 -2.30 -2.71 15.55
CA GLU A 95 -3.01 -3.25 14.38
C GLU A 95 -2.77 -2.38 13.15
N ASP A 96 -2.80 -1.06 13.29
CA ASP A 96 -2.52 -0.10 12.21
C ASP A 96 -1.08 -0.25 11.69
N VAL A 97 -0.13 -0.37 12.62
CA VAL A 97 1.27 -0.64 12.28
C VAL A 97 1.38 -1.93 11.47
N VAL A 98 0.69 -3.00 11.88
CA VAL A 98 0.72 -4.29 11.18
C VAL A 98 0.05 -4.20 9.81
N ASP A 99 -1.07 -3.49 9.69
CA ASP A 99 -1.77 -3.27 8.43
C ASP A 99 -0.90 -2.51 7.43
N VAL A 100 -0.25 -1.42 7.86
CA VAL A 100 0.70 -0.68 7.01
C VAL A 100 1.90 -1.54 6.65
N THR A 101 2.44 -2.30 7.61
CA THR A 101 3.54 -3.24 7.36
C THR A 101 3.16 -4.25 6.29
N ARG A 102 1.95 -4.81 6.36
CA ARG A 102 1.43 -5.76 5.36
C ARG A 102 1.33 -5.12 3.98
N HIS A 103 0.72 -3.94 3.90
CA HIS A 103 0.60 -3.20 2.64
C HIS A 103 1.96 -2.93 2.00
N LEU A 104 2.91 -2.39 2.78
CA LEU A 104 4.26 -2.13 2.30
C LEU A 104 4.96 -3.42 1.85
N ASN A 105 4.79 -4.50 2.61
CA ASN A 105 5.38 -5.78 2.32
C ASN A 105 4.89 -6.34 0.98
N GLU A 106 3.56 -6.38 0.79
CA GLU A 106 2.93 -6.84 -0.45
C GLU A 106 3.35 -5.98 -1.65
N ARG A 107 3.46 -4.66 -1.45
CA ARG A 107 3.74 -3.71 -2.53
C ARG A 107 5.21 -3.63 -2.93
N PHE A 108 6.13 -3.78 -1.99
CA PHE A 108 7.55 -3.45 -2.23
C PHE A 108 8.57 -4.50 -1.78
N TYR A 109 8.27 -5.35 -0.79
CA TYR A 109 9.31 -6.15 -0.11
C TYR A 109 9.19 -7.65 -0.28
N GLY A 110 7.98 -8.22 -0.26
CA GLY A 110 7.75 -9.65 -0.41
C GLY A 110 8.35 -10.53 0.71
N PHE A 111 8.56 -9.99 1.92
CA PHE A 111 9.05 -10.77 3.06
C PHE A 111 7.99 -11.74 3.58
N LYS A 112 8.42 -12.87 4.15
CA LYS A 112 7.52 -13.82 4.81
C LYS A 112 7.16 -13.31 6.22
N PRO A 113 5.88 -13.13 6.55
CA PRO A 113 5.47 -12.86 7.93
C PRO A 113 5.89 -14.04 8.82
N GLY A 114 6.67 -13.78 9.88
CA GLY A 114 7.04 -14.80 10.87
C GLY A 114 8.41 -15.45 10.74
N SER A 115 9.38 -14.87 10.02
CA SER A 115 10.78 -15.28 10.17
C SER A 115 11.43 -14.57 11.36
N ASN A 116 11.10 -15.00 12.58
CA ASN A 116 12.03 -14.77 13.69
C ASN A 116 13.31 -15.54 13.33
N SER A 117 14.44 -14.86 13.42
CA SER A 117 15.74 -15.49 13.47
C SER A 117 15.70 -16.63 14.50
N LEU A 118 15.69 -17.87 14.02
CA LEU A 118 16.13 -19.07 14.75
C LEU A 118 17.65 -19.01 15.01
N GLY A 119 18.13 -17.83 15.42
CA GLY A 119 19.53 -17.47 15.60
C GLY A 119 19.81 -16.83 16.96
N VAL A 120 18.81 -16.76 17.86
CA VAL A 120 19.13 -16.77 19.29
C VAL A 120 19.26 -18.24 19.68
N LEU A 121 20.45 -18.77 19.43
CA LEU A 121 20.97 -19.88 20.22
C LEU A 121 20.78 -19.46 21.68
N MET A 122 19.85 -20.11 22.39
CA MET A 122 19.91 -20.14 23.84
C MET A 122 21.30 -20.68 24.20
N PRO A 123 22.19 -19.92 24.88
CA PRO A 123 23.38 -20.53 25.42
C PRO A 123 22.93 -21.58 26.43
N ALA A 124 23.45 -22.80 26.28
CA ALA A 124 23.26 -23.88 27.22
C ALA A 124 23.50 -23.37 28.64
N VAL A 125 22.44 -23.42 29.46
CA VAL A 125 22.57 -23.25 30.91
C VAL A 125 23.52 -24.34 31.39
N GLY A 126 24.71 -23.94 31.83
CA GLY A 126 25.67 -24.84 32.46
C GLY A 126 25.11 -25.28 33.81
N ASP A 127 24.78 -26.58 33.92
CA ASP A 127 24.58 -27.22 35.22
C ASP A 127 25.95 -27.39 35.87
N GLY A 128 26.24 -26.52 36.83
CA GLY A 128 27.36 -26.68 37.74
C GLY A 128 27.17 -27.97 38.54
N ARG A 129 28.07 -28.92 38.34
CA ARG A 129 28.29 -30.02 39.28
C ARG A 129 29.78 -30.29 39.44
N ASP A 130 30.41 -29.40 40.18
CA ASP A 130 31.39 -29.81 41.18
C ASP A 130 30.82 -30.99 42.00
N ARG A 131 31.64 -32.04 42.19
CA ARG A 131 31.96 -32.74 43.46
C ARG A 131 32.47 -34.18 43.19
N PHE A 132 33.53 -34.53 43.93
CA PHE A 132 34.22 -35.84 44.09
C PHE A 132 35.21 -36.21 42.96
N GLY A 133 36.46 -36.56 43.19
CA GLY A 133 37.22 -36.78 44.43
C GLY A 133 38.51 -37.54 44.08
N SER A 134 39.57 -37.27 44.86
CA SER A 134 40.70 -38.14 45.20
C SER A 134 41.24 -39.15 44.18
N LYS A 135 42.51 -39.00 43.77
CA LYS A 135 43.65 -39.69 44.40
C LYS A 135 44.99 -39.13 43.92
#